data_AF-T1IDL5-F1
#
_entry.id   AF-T1IDL5-F1
#
_cell.length_a   1.000
_cell.length_b   1.000
_cell.length_c   1.000
_cell.angle_alpha   90.00
_cell.angle_beta   90.00
_cell.angle_gamma   90.00
#
_symmetry.space_group_name_H-M   'P 1'
#
loop_
_entity.id
_entity.type
_entity.pdbx_description
1 polymer ?
#
loop_
_entity_poly.entity_id
_entity_poly.type
_entity_poly.pdbx_seq_one_letter_code
_entity_poly.pdbx_strand_id
1 'polypeptide(L)'
;MLNQPDSDTLNLQTKCVIASNRKMLYQPDCDTLILTTKCVLASNKKMLYQPDCDTLNLQTKCVIASNRKMLYQPDSDTLHLQTKCVITSNRKMLYQPDCDTLILTTKCVIASNRKRLYQPECDTLILITKCVIASNRKMLHQPDGDTLILITKYVIASNRKMSYQPNGDTLNLQTKCVIASNRKMLYQPDGDTLHLQTKCVITSNRKMLYQLDSDTQILTTKCVLASNRKMLYQPDGDTLILTTKCVLASNRKMLYQPDGDTLILTTKCC
;
A
#
# COMPACT_ATOMS: atom_id res chain seq x y z
N MET A 1 -46.96 -9.80 13.24
CA MET A 1 -45.93 -10.54 12.51
C MET A 1 -45.70 -9.79 11.20
N LEU A 2 -44.65 -8.98 11.15
CA LEU A 2 -44.20 -8.33 9.91
C LEU A 2 -42.95 -9.06 9.47
N ASN A 3 -42.99 -9.62 8.25
CA ASN A 3 -41.87 -10.31 7.60
C ASN A 3 -40.61 -9.45 7.65
N GLN A 4 -39.56 -9.96 8.29
CA GLN A 4 -38.18 -9.56 7.99
C GLN A 4 -37.94 -9.94 6.53
N PRO A 5 -37.44 -9.04 5.67
CA PRO A 5 -36.89 -9.47 4.40
C PRO A 5 -35.56 -10.15 4.71
N ASP A 6 -35.53 -11.48 4.68
CA ASP A 6 -34.31 -12.24 4.42
C ASP A 6 -33.79 -11.77 3.06
N SER A 7 -32.81 -10.86 3.10
CA SER A 7 -32.23 -10.26 1.92
C SER A 7 -30.76 -10.61 1.93
N ASP A 8 -30.45 -11.84 1.52
CA ASP A 8 -29.11 -12.43 1.34
C ASP A 8 -28.16 -11.56 0.50
N THR A 9 -28.67 -10.52 -0.16
CA THR A 9 -27.86 -9.54 -0.91
C THR A 9 -28.43 -8.13 -0.88
N LEU A 10 -27.60 -7.17 -0.48
CA LEU A 10 -27.92 -5.75 -0.46
C LEU A 10 -27.13 -5.01 -1.56
N ASN A 11 -27.83 -4.38 -2.52
CA ASN A 11 -27.21 -3.61 -3.60
C ASN A 11 -27.52 -2.12 -3.46
N LEU A 12 -26.50 -1.31 -3.19
CA LEU A 12 -26.62 0.15 -3.09
C LEU A 12 -25.85 0.87 -4.19
N GLN A 13 -26.50 1.88 -4.75
CA GLN A 13 -25.86 2.87 -5.59
C GLN A 13 -26.05 4.26 -5.00
N THR A 14 -24.94 4.91 -4.65
CA THR A 14 -24.97 6.26 -4.06
C THR A 14 -24.24 7.26 -4.94
N LYS A 15 -24.89 8.41 -5.15
CA LYS A 15 -24.30 9.61 -5.75
C LYS A 15 -24.52 10.77 -4.80
N CYS A 16 -23.47 11.47 -4.40
CA CYS A 16 -23.63 12.64 -3.52
C CYS A 16 -22.64 13.76 -3.84
N VAL A 17 -23.09 14.99 -3.61
CA VAL A 17 -22.25 16.19 -3.57
C VAL A 17 -22.44 16.81 -2.20
N ILE A 18 -21.37 16.84 -1.40
CA ILE A 18 -21.43 17.28 -0.01
C ILE A 18 -20.41 18.40 0.17
N ALA A 19 -20.94 19.62 0.38
CA ALA A 19 -20.12 20.79 0.61
C ALA A 19 -19.37 20.71 1.96
N SER A 20 -20.08 20.29 3.01
CA SER A 20 -19.50 20.15 4.34
C SER A 20 -20.21 19.05 5.11
N ASN A 21 -19.47 18.12 5.69
CA ASN A 21 -20.03 17.20 6.67
C ASN A 21 -19.05 16.96 7.84
N ARG A 22 -19.61 16.89 9.04
CA ARG A 22 -18.86 16.56 10.26
C ARG A 22 -18.51 15.07 10.29
N LYS A 23 -19.42 14.18 9.87
CA LYS A 23 -19.22 12.72 9.89
C LYS A 23 -20.05 12.06 8.80
N MET A 24 -19.44 11.14 8.06
CA MET A 24 -20.16 10.12 7.30
C MET A 24 -19.81 8.75 7.85
N LEU A 25 -20.83 7.91 8.02
CA LEU A 25 -20.74 6.57 8.54
C LEU A 25 -21.49 5.63 7.59
N TYR A 26 -20.86 4.52 7.24
CA TYR A 26 -21.46 3.44 6.46
C TYR A 26 -21.18 2.13 7.20
N GLN A 27 -22.22 1.54 7.78
CA GLN A 27 -22.21 0.30 8.57
C GLN A 27 -23.44 -0.57 8.20
N PRO A 28 -23.51 -1.09 6.97
CA PRO A 28 -24.48 -2.12 6.63
C PRO A 28 -24.08 -3.47 7.26
N ASP A 29 -25.10 -4.29 7.51
CA ASP A 29 -25.03 -5.64 8.05
C ASP A 29 -25.90 -6.52 7.13
N CYS A 30 -25.28 -7.47 6.43
CA CYS A 30 -25.92 -8.40 5.47
C CYS A 30 -24.91 -9.42 4.93
N ASP A 31 -25.35 -10.60 4.49
CA ASP A 31 -24.45 -11.64 3.94
C ASP A 31 -23.64 -11.14 2.74
N THR A 32 -24.28 -10.47 1.78
CA THR A 32 -23.60 -9.91 0.60
C THR A 32 -23.92 -8.43 0.41
N LEU A 33 -22.90 -7.57 0.45
CA LEU A 33 -23.03 -6.15 0.10
C LEU A 33 -22.37 -5.85 -1.25
N ILE A 34 -23.13 -5.26 -2.16
CA ILE A 34 -22.63 -4.62 -3.37
C ILE A 34 -22.88 -3.12 -3.28
N LEU A 35 -21.83 -2.33 -3.10
CA LEU A 35 -21.95 -0.88 -2.96
C LEU A 35 -21.14 -0.15 -4.04
N THR A 36 -21.84 0.65 -4.84
CA THR A 36 -21.22 1.57 -5.81
C THR A 36 -21.43 3.02 -5.37
N THR A 37 -20.33 3.72 -5.14
CA THR A 37 -20.34 5.07 -4.56
C THR A 37 -19.64 6.07 -5.47
N LYS A 38 -20.31 7.19 -5.78
CA LYS A 38 -19.75 8.34 -6.54
C LYS A 38 -19.95 9.64 -5.76
N CYS A 39 -18.89 10.23 -5.24
CA CYS A 39 -19.01 11.39 -4.34
C CYS A 39 -18.10 12.56 -4.73
N VAL A 40 -18.59 13.78 -4.56
CA VAL A 40 -17.77 14.99 -4.50
C VAL A 40 -17.89 15.59 -3.10
N LEU A 41 -16.77 15.68 -2.39
CA LEU A 41 -16.71 16.06 -0.98
C LEU A 41 -15.77 17.25 -0.83
N ALA A 42 -16.31 18.44 -0.54
CA ALA A 42 -15.48 19.63 -0.40
C ALA A 42 -14.76 19.67 0.96
N SER A 43 -15.48 19.43 2.07
CA SER A 43 -14.86 19.41 3.40
C SER A 43 -15.51 18.37 4.30
N ASN A 44 -14.73 17.36 4.70
CA ASN A 44 -15.17 16.36 5.68
C ASN A 44 -14.22 16.28 6.87
N LYS A 45 -14.79 16.22 8.07
CA LYS A 45 -13.96 16.01 9.28
C LYS A 45 -13.65 14.54 9.49
N LYS A 46 -14.59 13.64 9.24
CA LYS A 46 -14.43 12.19 9.37
C LYS A 46 -15.29 11.44 8.35
N MET A 47 -14.72 10.41 7.74
CA MET A 47 -15.45 9.37 7.03
C MET A 47 -15.06 8.03 7.61
N LEU A 48 -16.07 7.19 7.88
CA LEU A 48 -15.92 5.85 8.42
C LEU A 48 -16.73 4.87 7.56
N TYR A 49 -16.06 3.81 7.11
CA TYR A 49 -16.65 2.67 6.41
C TYR A 49 -16.32 1.41 7.20
N GLN A 50 -17.36 0.80 7.77
CA GLN A 50 -17.31 -0.41 8.60
C GLN A 50 -18.50 -1.32 8.29
N PRO A 51 -18.63 -1.81 7.05
CA PRO A 51 -19.58 -2.88 6.74
C PRO A 51 -19.15 -4.19 7.41
N ASP A 52 -20.15 -5.00 7.75
CA ASP A 52 -20.02 -6.34 8.34
C ASP A 52 -20.85 -7.31 7.47
N CYS A 53 -20.17 -8.12 6.66
CA CYS A 53 -20.80 -8.97 5.63
C CYS A 53 -19.90 -10.15 5.27
N ASP A 54 -20.42 -11.35 5.00
CA ASP A 54 -19.60 -12.47 4.47
C ASP A 54 -18.88 -12.07 3.17
N THR A 55 -19.59 -11.39 2.26
CA THR A 55 -19.05 -10.93 0.97
C THR A 55 -19.28 -9.44 0.76
N LEU A 56 -18.20 -8.68 0.58
CA LEU A 56 -18.23 -7.26 0.33
C LEU A 56 -17.60 -6.86 -1.01
N ASN A 57 -18.42 -6.30 -1.90
CA ASN A 57 -18.03 -5.71 -3.17
C ASN A 57 -18.22 -4.19 -3.16
N LEU A 58 -17.13 -3.43 -2.99
CA LEU A 58 -17.17 -1.98 -2.93
C LEU A 58 -16.47 -1.34 -4.14
N GLN A 59 -17.19 -0.48 -4.86
CA GLN A 59 -16.65 0.36 -5.93
C GLN A 59 -16.81 1.84 -5.58
N THR A 60 -15.71 2.54 -5.33
CA THR A 60 -15.73 3.95 -4.95
C THR A 60 -15.03 4.82 -5.99
N LYS A 61 -15.72 5.88 -6.43
CA LYS A 61 -15.12 7.00 -7.18
C LYS A 61 -15.37 8.30 -6.44
N CYS A 62 -14.32 8.99 -6.00
CA CYS A 62 -14.51 10.21 -5.22
C CYS A 62 -13.52 11.33 -5.55
N VAL A 63 -14.01 12.57 -5.44
CA VAL A 63 -13.18 13.78 -5.42
C VAL A 63 -13.31 14.40 -4.04
N ILE A 64 -12.19 14.55 -3.34
CA ILE A 64 -12.15 14.99 -1.94
C ILE A 64 -11.23 16.21 -1.85
N ALA A 65 -11.80 17.40 -1.63
CA ALA A 65 -10.99 18.59 -1.52
C ALA A 65 -10.26 18.65 -0.16
N SER A 66 -10.97 18.40 0.93
CA SER A 66 -10.38 18.33 2.26
C SER A 66 -10.99 17.21 3.10
N ASN A 67 -10.13 16.38 3.68
CA ASN A 67 -10.54 15.50 4.76
C ASN A 67 -9.53 15.49 5.91
N ARG A 68 -10.02 15.48 7.16
CA ARG A 68 -9.12 15.27 8.31
C ARG A 68 -8.85 13.78 8.57
N LYS A 69 -9.82 12.90 8.37
CA LYS A 69 -9.69 11.47 8.66
C LYS A 69 -10.59 10.64 7.74
N MET A 70 -10.00 9.67 7.05
CA MET A 70 -10.71 8.55 6.45
C MET A 70 -10.27 7.25 7.10
N LEU A 71 -11.26 6.43 7.46
CA LEU A 71 -11.07 5.11 8.03
C LEU A 71 -11.94 4.11 7.24
N TYR A 72 -11.29 3.04 6.79
CA TYR A 72 -11.91 1.89 6.15
C TYR A 72 -11.52 0.67 6.97
N GLN A 73 -12.50 0.06 7.61
CA GLN A 73 -12.39 -1.12 8.47
C GLN A 73 -13.58 -2.05 8.20
N PRO A 74 -13.72 -2.58 6.97
CA PRO A 74 -14.68 -3.64 6.72
C PRO A 74 -14.25 -4.93 7.43
N ASP A 75 -15.25 -5.71 7.83
CA ASP A 75 -15.14 -7.06 8.36
C ASP A 75 -15.93 -7.98 7.42
N SER A 76 -15.26 -9.00 6.85
CA SER A 76 -15.86 -9.89 5.85
C SER A 76 -14.96 -11.07 5.51
N ASP A 77 -15.49 -12.26 5.25
CA ASP A 77 -14.70 -13.38 4.71
C ASP A 77 -14.03 -12.99 3.38
N THR A 78 -14.80 -12.38 2.46
CA THR A 78 -14.32 -11.98 1.13
C THR A 78 -14.56 -10.50 0.84
N LEU A 79 -13.45 -9.77 0.63
CA LEU A 79 -13.45 -8.36 0.33
C LEU A 79 -12.88 -8.03 -1.06
N HIS A 80 -13.72 -7.46 -1.92
CA HIS A 80 -13.31 -6.83 -3.16
C HIS A 80 -13.51 -5.32 -3.12
N LEU A 81 -12.42 -4.57 -3.07
CA LEU A 81 -12.46 -3.11 -3.09
C LEU A 81 -11.80 -2.55 -4.36
N GLN A 82 -12.53 -1.69 -5.07
CA GLN A 82 -12.01 -0.87 -6.15
C GLN A 82 -12.19 0.61 -5.84
N THR A 83 -11.09 1.33 -5.63
CA THR A 83 -11.12 2.76 -5.31
C THR A 83 -10.42 3.58 -6.39
N LYS A 84 -11.11 4.62 -6.88
CA LYS A 84 -10.52 5.69 -7.71
C LYS A 84 -10.77 7.03 -7.05
N CYS A 85 -9.72 7.72 -6.62
CA CYS A 85 -9.90 8.98 -5.89
C CYS A 85 -8.93 10.09 -6.31
N VAL A 86 -9.44 11.32 -6.27
CA VAL A 86 -8.64 12.54 -6.33
C VAL A 86 -8.75 13.25 -4.99
N ILE A 87 -7.63 13.44 -4.30
CA ILE A 87 -7.60 13.99 -2.95
C ILE A 87 -6.62 15.17 -2.93
N THR A 88 -7.11 16.39 -2.76
CA THR A 88 -6.20 17.54 -2.67
C THR A 88 -5.55 17.63 -1.29
N SER A 89 -6.30 17.40 -0.21
CA SER A 89 -5.75 17.46 1.14
C SER A 89 -6.34 16.40 2.05
N ASN A 90 -5.48 15.56 2.62
CA ASN A 90 -5.84 14.70 3.73
C ASN A 90 -4.82 14.76 4.87
N ARG A 91 -5.30 14.72 6.12
CA ARG A 91 -4.41 14.57 7.28
C ARG A 91 -4.12 13.11 7.60
N LYS A 92 -5.11 12.22 7.49
CA LYS A 92 -4.97 10.81 7.85
C LYS A 92 -5.88 9.94 6.99
N MET A 93 -5.28 8.94 6.35
CA MET A 93 -6.00 7.80 5.77
C MET A 93 -5.52 6.53 6.45
N LEU A 94 -6.48 5.73 6.88
CA LEU A 94 -6.27 4.42 7.49
C LEU A 94 -7.15 3.41 6.76
N TYR A 95 -6.53 2.27 6.44
CA TYR A 95 -7.16 1.14 5.79
C TYR A 95 -6.73 -0.11 6.55
N GLN A 96 -7.69 -0.73 7.23
CA GLN A 96 -7.53 -1.85 8.15
C GLN A 96 -8.71 -2.82 8.01
N PRO A 97 -8.87 -3.46 6.85
CA PRO A 97 -9.82 -4.55 6.71
C PRO A 97 -9.30 -5.78 7.46
N ASP A 98 -10.26 -6.56 7.94
CA ASP A 98 -10.07 -7.88 8.53
C ASP A 98 -10.88 -8.87 7.68
N CYS A 99 -10.24 -9.93 7.18
CA CYS A 99 -10.86 -10.85 6.23
C CYS A 99 -10.05 -12.12 5.97
N ASP A 100 -10.65 -13.16 5.39
CA ASP A 100 -9.85 -14.28 4.86
C ASP A 100 -9.19 -13.88 3.52
N THR A 101 -9.97 -13.25 2.64
CA THR A 101 -9.50 -12.88 1.29
C THR A 101 -9.75 -11.41 0.94
N LEU A 102 -8.67 -10.67 0.69
CA LEU A 102 -8.73 -9.28 0.22
C LEU A 102 -8.18 -9.12 -1.20
N ILE A 103 -9.01 -8.60 -2.10
CA ILE A 103 -8.57 -8.01 -3.36
C ILE A 103 -8.80 -6.50 -3.35
N LEU A 104 -7.73 -5.73 -3.18
CA LEU A 104 -7.77 -4.28 -3.25
C LEU A 104 -7.11 -3.75 -4.54
N THR A 105 -7.89 -3.02 -5.33
CA THR A 105 -7.37 -2.19 -6.41
C THR A 105 -7.57 -0.69 -6.12
N THR A 106 -6.47 0.05 -5.97
CA THR A 106 -6.50 1.50 -5.72
C THR A 106 -5.83 2.28 -6.84
N LYS A 107 -6.51 3.30 -7.37
CA LYS A 107 -5.94 4.34 -8.23
C LYS A 107 -6.15 5.72 -7.62
N CYS A 108 -5.09 6.45 -7.31
CA CYS A 108 -5.23 7.71 -6.59
C CYS A 108 -4.33 8.85 -7.08
N VAL A 109 -4.86 10.08 -7.10
CA VAL A 109 -4.08 11.30 -7.25
C VAL A 109 -4.18 12.09 -5.95
N ILE A 110 -3.05 12.34 -5.31
CA ILE A 110 -3.00 12.98 -3.98
C ILE A 110 -2.07 14.18 -4.04
N ALA A 111 -2.60 15.38 -3.85
CA ALA A 111 -1.73 16.57 -3.78
C ALA A 111 -1.00 16.64 -2.43
N SER A 112 -1.71 16.47 -1.32
CA SER A 112 -1.11 16.49 0.02
C SER A 112 -1.71 15.45 0.94
N ASN A 113 -0.87 14.60 1.52
CA ASN A 113 -1.23 13.79 2.68
C ASN A 113 -0.20 13.91 3.81
N ARG A 114 -0.65 13.95 5.06
CA ARG A 114 0.26 13.87 6.21
C ARG A 114 0.57 12.43 6.62
N LYS A 115 -0.42 11.53 6.59
CA LYS A 115 -0.25 10.14 7.02
C LYS A 115 -1.15 9.24 6.21
N ARG A 116 -0.58 8.20 5.63
CA ARG A 116 -1.28 7.06 5.04
C ARG A 116 -0.81 5.80 5.73
N LEU A 117 -1.74 5.00 6.22
CA LEU A 117 -1.50 3.71 6.86
C LEU A 117 -2.38 2.67 6.17
N TYR A 118 -1.77 1.54 5.86
CA TYR A 118 -2.38 0.40 5.19
C TYR A 118 -1.96 -0.85 5.97
N GLN A 119 -2.90 -1.46 6.68
CA GLN A 119 -2.70 -2.57 7.61
C GLN A 119 -3.87 -3.55 7.50
N PRO A 120 -4.07 -4.20 6.35
CA PRO A 120 -4.98 -5.33 6.29
C PRO A 120 -4.40 -6.52 7.06
N GLU A 121 -5.27 -7.28 7.69
CA GLU A 121 -4.98 -8.57 8.34
C GLU A 121 -5.86 -9.58 7.60
N CYS A 122 -5.26 -10.36 6.69
CA CYS A 122 -6.00 -11.37 5.93
C CYS A 122 -5.11 -12.51 5.43
N ASP A 123 -5.58 -13.76 5.48
CA ASP A 123 -4.85 -14.96 5.00
C ASP A 123 -4.33 -14.78 3.57
N THR A 124 -5.18 -14.28 2.67
CA THR A 124 -4.82 -14.00 1.28
C THR A 124 -5.04 -12.53 0.93
N LEU A 125 -3.96 -11.84 0.56
CA LEU A 125 -3.99 -10.44 0.13
C LEU A 125 -3.48 -10.26 -1.30
N ILE A 126 -4.33 -9.68 -2.15
CA ILE A 126 -3.94 -9.13 -3.45
C ILE A 126 -4.12 -7.61 -3.43
N LEU A 127 -3.01 -6.89 -3.37
CA LEU A 127 -2.99 -5.42 -3.39
C LEU A 127 -2.41 -4.89 -4.71
N ILE A 128 -3.23 -4.15 -5.45
CA ILE A 128 -2.80 -3.44 -6.66
C ILE A 128 -2.98 -1.93 -6.45
N THR A 129 -1.86 -1.22 -6.27
CA THR A 129 -1.90 0.24 -6.04
C THR A 129 -1.20 1.01 -7.17
N LYS A 130 -1.88 2.02 -7.71
CA LYS A 130 -1.29 3.00 -8.63
C LYS A 130 -1.59 4.41 -8.13
N CYS A 131 -0.57 5.18 -7.73
CA CYS A 131 -0.82 6.54 -7.27
C CYS A 131 0.21 7.58 -7.73
N VAL A 132 -0.28 8.80 -7.93
CA VAL A 132 0.52 10.01 -8.12
C VAL A 132 0.38 10.86 -6.87
N ILE A 133 1.51 11.20 -6.23
CA ILE A 133 1.54 11.86 -4.93
C ILE A 133 2.49 13.07 -5.01
N ALA A 134 1.96 14.29 -4.91
CA ALA A 134 2.83 15.46 -4.90
C ALA A 134 3.56 15.59 -3.56
N SER A 135 2.85 15.47 -2.44
CA SER A 135 3.46 15.52 -1.11
C SER A 135 2.87 14.49 -0.15
N ASN A 136 3.75 13.70 0.47
CA ASN A 136 3.41 12.91 1.64
C ASN A 136 4.45 13.10 2.75
N ARG A 137 4.01 13.13 4.02
CA ARG A 137 4.95 13.10 5.15
C ARG A 137 5.27 11.68 5.60
N LYS A 138 4.28 10.79 5.61
CA LYS A 138 4.45 9.40 6.09
C LYS A 138 3.52 8.48 5.31
N MET A 139 4.11 7.43 4.75
CA MET A 139 3.40 6.30 4.18
C MET A 139 3.91 5.03 4.85
N LEU A 140 2.98 4.23 5.34
CA LEU A 140 3.26 2.95 5.98
C LEU A 140 2.33 1.89 5.38
N HIS A 141 2.92 0.80 4.91
CA HIS A 141 2.23 -0.40 4.45
C HIS A 141 2.74 -1.56 5.30
N GLN A 142 1.85 -2.16 6.07
CA GLN A 142 2.08 -3.27 7.00
C GLN A 142 0.93 -4.28 6.87
N PRO A 143 0.73 -4.88 5.69
CA PRO A 143 -0.19 -6.00 5.57
C PRO A 143 0.35 -7.24 6.29
N ASP A 144 -0.54 -8.03 6.85
CA ASP A 144 -0.24 -9.29 7.53
C ASP A 144 -1.11 -10.41 6.97
N GLY A 145 -0.57 -11.63 6.92
CA GLY A 145 -1.25 -12.88 6.55
C GLY A 145 -0.45 -13.76 5.60
N ASP A 146 -0.88 -15.02 5.44
CA ASP A 146 -0.09 -16.11 4.87
C ASP A 146 0.44 -15.84 3.45
N THR A 147 -0.42 -15.34 2.55
CA THR A 147 -0.05 -15.11 1.13
C THR A 147 -0.31 -13.67 0.72
N LEU A 148 0.77 -12.91 0.50
CA LEU A 148 0.70 -11.50 0.12
C LEU A 148 1.26 -11.25 -1.29
N ILE A 149 0.39 -10.80 -2.20
CA ILE A 149 0.74 -10.34 -3.54
C ILE A 149 0.55 -8.83 -3.63
N LEU A 150 1.65 -8.08 -3.63
CA LEU A 150 1.63 -6.62 -3.58
C LEU A 150 2.27 -6.01 -4.83
N ILE A 151 1.44 -5.40 -5.69
CA ILE A 151 1.86 -4.73 -6.91
C ILE A 151 1.65 -3.22 -6.77
N THR A 152 2.74 -2.48 -6.62
CA THR A 152 2.71 -1.03 -6.41
C THR A 152 3.36 -0.25 -7.54
N LYS A 153 2.69 0.82 -7.97
CA LYS A 153 3.22 1.82 -8.91
C LYS A 153 3.03 3.21 -8.36
N TYR A 154 4.12 3.93 -8.14
CA TYR A 154 4.09 5.27 -7.57
C TYR A 154 4.86 6.30 -8.38
N VAL A 155 4.29 7.50 -8.53
CA VAL A 155 5.02 8.71 -8.91
C VAL A 155 4.93 9.69 -7.75
N ILE A 156 6.06 10.06 -7.17
CA ILE A 156 6.10 10.83 -5.93
C ILE A 156 7.06 12.02 -6.07
N ALA A 157 6.54 13.24 -5.98
CA ALA A 157 7.42 14.40 -6.01
C ALA A 157 8.17 14.56 -4.67
N SER A 158 7.47 14.47 -3.54
CA SER A 158 8.09 14.57 -2.22
C SER A 158 7.51 13.59 -1.21
N ASN A 159 8.38 12.78 -0.60
CA ASN A 159 8.06 12.05 0.61
C ASN A 159 9.11 12.28 1.70
N ARG A 160 8.70 12.29 2.97
CA ARG A 160 9.65 12.32 4.09
C ARG A 160 9.97 10.92 4.61
N LYS A 161 8.98 10.02 4.67
CA LYS A 161 9.16 8.66 5.16
C LYS A 161 8.24 7.72 4.41
N MET A 162 8.82 6.67 3.86
CA MET A 162 8.11 5.50 3.36
C MET A 162 8.62 4.29 4.12
N SER A 163 7.70 3.43 4.53
CA SER A 163 7.99 2.16 5.17
C SER A 163 7.03 1.10 4.63
N TYR A 164 7.59 -0.04 4.28
CA TYR A 164 6.91 -1.18 3.70
C TYR A 164 7.37 -2.40 4.51
N GLN A 165 6.47 -2.99 5.30
CA GLN A 165 6.79 -4.09 6.22
C GLN A 165 5.66 -5.13 6.18
N PRO A 166 5.48 -5.82 5.04
CA PRO A 166 4.55 -6.93 4.96
C PRO A 166 5.07 -8.11 5.77
N ASN A 167 4.18 -8.84 6.43
CA ASN A 167 4.49 -10.07 7.16
C ASN A 167 3.63 -11.20 6.61
N GLY A 168 4.21 -12.39 6.42
CA GLY A 168 3.49 -13.55 5.91
C GLY A 168 4.37 -14.60 5.25
N ASP A 169 3.96 -15.86 5.28
CA ASP A 169 4.73 -17.01 4.80
C ASP A 169 5.22 -16.84 3.35
N THR A 170 4.37 -16.36 2.45
CA THR A 170 4.68 -16.18 1.03
C THR A 170 4.45 -14.73 0.57
N LEU A 171 5.54 -14.05 0.24
CA LEU A 171 5.54 -12.65 -0.17
C LEU A 171 5.96 -12.48 -1.63
N ASN A 172 5.06 -11.97 -2.48
CA ASN A 172 5.36 -11.55 -3.85
C ASN A 172 5.20 -10.03 -4.02
N LEU A 173 6.32 -9.32 -4.02
CA LEU A 173 6.38 -7.87 -3.96
C LEU A 173 6.91 -7.29 -5.26
N GLN A 174 6.07 -6.56 -5.99
CA GLN A 174 6.46 -5.85 -7.21
C GLN A 174 6.28 -4.35 -7.04
N THR A 175 7.39 -3.62 -7.01
CA THR A 175 7.39 -2.17 -6.86
C THR A 175 7.97 -1.47 -8.08
N LYS A 176 7.22 -0.53 -8.66
CA LYS A 176 7.73 0.43 -9.64
C LYS A 176 7.55 1.86 -9.13
N CYS A 177 8.62 2.64 -9.03
CA CYS A 177 8.49 4.01 -8.53
C CYS A 177 9.36 5.02 -9.26
N VAL A 178 8.84 6.24 -9.38
CA VAL A 178 9.59 7.44 -9.76
C VAL A 178 9.47 8.42 -8.60
N ILE A 179 10.59 8.78 -7.98
CA ILE A 179 10.60 9.59 -6.77
C ILE A 179 11.58 10.76 -6.92
N ALA A 180 11.07 11.99 -6.90
CA ALA A 180 11.94 13.14 -7.05
C ALA A 180 12.75 13.41 -5.75
N SER A 181 12.09 13.35 -4.61
CA SER A 181 12.74 13.52 -3.31
C SER A 181 12.16 12.57 -2.27
N ASN A 182 13.01 11.76 -1.66
CA ASN A 182 12.71 11.11 -0.38
C ASN A 182 13.80 11.35 0.67
N ARG A 183 13.40 11.43 1.94
CA ARG A 183 14.36 11.45 3.05
C ARG A 183 14.66 10.05 3.57
N LYS A 184 13.67 9.16 3.63
CA LYS A 184 13.83 7.80 4.16
C LYS A 184 12.89 6.83 3.45
N MET A 185 13.47 5.76 2.91
CA MET A 185 12.77 4.56 2.45
C MET A 185 13.21 3.39 3.33
N LEU A 186 12.24 2.58 3.75
CA LEU A 186 12.46 1.35 4.51
C LEU A 186 11.63 0.22 3.90
N TYR A 187 12.27 -0.89 3.62
CA TYR A 187 11.64 -2.14 3.23
C TYR A 187 12.07 -3.22 4.24
N GLN A 188 11.09 -3.77 4.95
CA GLN A 188 11.25 -4.86 5.91
C GLN A 188 10.13 -5.91 5.79
N PRO A 189 10.00 -6.58 4.63
CA PRO A 189 9.28 -7.84 4.57
C PRO A 189 9.89 -8.89 5.49
N ASP A 190 9.01 -9.72 6.05
CA ASP A 190 9.30 -10.85 6.94
C ASP A 190 8.40 -12.03 6.54
N GLY A 191 8.95 -13.25 6.48
CA GLY A 191 8.24 -14.46 6.04
C GLY A 191 9.13 -15.53 5.43
N ASP A 192 8.63 -16.75 5.22
CA ASP A 192 9.47 -17.88 4.77
C ASP A 192 10.01 -17.71 3.33
N THR A 193 9.17 -17.24 2.41
CA THR A 193 9.51 -17.08 1.00
C THR A 193 9.25 -15.66 0.50
N LEU A 194 10.32 -14.98 0.08
CA LEU A 194 10.25 -13.62 -0.45
C LEU A 194 10.72 -13.51 -1.91
N HIS A 195 9.80 -13.08 -2.76
CA HIS A 195 10.07 -12.63 -4.12
C HIS A 195 9.92 -11.11 -4.23
N LEU A 196 11.03 -10.38 -4.27
CA LEU A 196 11.02 -8.91 -4.38
C LEU A 196 11.56 -8.45 -5.75
N GLN A 197 10.71 -7.75 -6.49
CA GLN A 197 11.09 -7.06 -7.71
C GLN A 197 10.91 -5.54 -7.58
N THR A 198 12.02 -4.81 -7.62
CA THR A 198 12.01 -3.35 -7.51
C THR A 198 12.56 -2.70 -8.77
N LYS A 199 11.79 -1.77 -9.36
CA LYS A 199 12.24 -0.89 -10.43
C LYS A 199 12.05 0.58 -10.02
N CYS A 200 13.14 1.30 -9.83
CA CYS A 200 13.07 2.66 -9.27
C CYS A 200 13.87 3.70 -10.05
N VAL A 201 13.32 4.91 -10.20
CA VAL A 201 14.07 6.10 -10.61
C VAL A 201 13.96 7.12 -9.49
N ILE A 202 15.07 7.47 -8.87
CA ILE A 202 15.06 8.37 -7.72
C ILE A 202 16.12 9.45 -7.89
N THR A 203 15.69 10.71 -7.98
CA THR A 203 16.64 11.81 -8.20
C THR A 203 17.36 12.21 -6.92
N SER A 204 16.65 12.20 -5.78
CA SER A 204 17.27 12.47 -4.48
C SER A 204 16.72 11.55 -3.40
N ASN A 205 17.61 10.79 -2.77
CA ASN A 205 17.32 10.08 -1.53
C ASN A 205 18.40 10.34 -0.48
N ARG A 206 18.00 10.47 0.79
CA ARG A 206 18.98 10.56 1.89
C ARG A 206 19.33 9.20 2.47
N LYS A 207 18.34 8.31 2.60
CA LYS A 207 18.54 6.99 3.20
C LYS A 207 17.58 5.98 2.56
N MET A 208 18.13 4.86 2.15
CA MET A 208 17.40 3.67 1.74
C MET A 208 17.90 2.49 2.56
N LEU A 209 16.98 1.75 3.16
CA LEU A 209 17.27 0.54 3.92
C LEU A 209 16.37 -0.57 3.40
N TYR A 210 16.99 -1.69 3.04
CA TYR A 210 16.35 -2.98 2.84
C TYR A 210 16.91 -3.89 3.92
N GLN A 211 16.03 -4.39 4.78
CA GLN A 211 16.37 -5.38 5.78
C GLN A 211 15.30 -6.45 5.62
N LEU A 212 15.67 -7.62 5.12
CA LEU A 212 14.74 -8.64 4.64
C LEU A 212 15.03 -9.90 5.43
N ASP A 213 14.00 -10.53 5.97
CA ASP A 213 14.13 -11.70 6.82
C ASP A 213 13.27 -12.82 6.23
N SER A 214 13.90 -13.82 5.64
CA SER A 214 13.21 -14.95 5.00
C SER A 214 14.17 -16.08 4.68
N ASP A 215 13.77 -17.34 4.90
CA ASP A 215 14.53 -18.53 4.55
C ASP A 215 14.94 -18.54 3.06
N THR A 216 13.99 -18.22 2.17
CA THR A 216 14.25 -18.16 0.73
C THR A 216 13.96 -16.78 0.15
N GLN A 217 14.99 -16.15 -0.42
CA GLN A 217 14.89 -14.80 -0.98
C GLN A 217 15.35 -14.72 -2.43
N ILE A 218 14.46 -14.23 -3.30
CA ILE A 218 14.80 -13.85 -4.67
C ILE A 218 14.57 -12.36 -4.86
N LEU A 219 15.67 -11.61 -4.97
CA LEU A 219 15.68 -10.16 -5.00
C LEU A 219 16.19 -9.67 -6.35
N THR A 220 15.33 -8.99 -7.09
CA THR A 220 15.70 -8.33 -8.35
C THR A 220 15.48 -6.83 -8.28
N THR A 221 16.58 -6.08 -8.30
CA THR A 221 16.55 -4.62 -8.23
C THR A 221 17.09 -3.99 -9.51
N LYS A 222 16.32 -3.06 -10.09
CA LYS A 222 16.77 -2.19 -11.19
C LYS A 222 16.54 -0.73 -10.82
N CYS A 223 17.59 0.05 -10.59
CA CYS A 223 17.42 1.42 -10.12
C CYS A 223 18.32 2.45 -10.82
N VAL A 224 17.78 3.64 -11.06
CA VAL A 224 18.55 4.82 -11.50
C VAL A 224 18.50 5.84 -10.37
N LEU A 225 19.67 6.21 -9.85
CA LEU A 225 19.81 7.08 -8.69
C LEU A 225 20.75 8.24 -9.02
N ALA A 226 20.20 9.44 -9.11
CA ALA A 226 21.03 10.62 -9.38
C ALA A 226 21.82 11.04 -8.12
N SER A 227 21.18 11.08 -6.96
CA SER A 227 21.84 11.37 -5.69
C SER A 227 21.28 10.50 -4.57
N ASN A 228 22.14 9.67 -3.99
CA ASN A 228 21.86 8.97 -2.74
C ASN A 228 22.96 9.22 -1.71
N ARG A 229 22.59 9.48 -0.45
CA ARG A 229 23.60 9.62 0.61
C ARG A 229 23.98 8.29 1.24
N LYS A 230 23.00 7.42 1.48
CA LYS A 230 23.22 6.13 2.13
C LYS A 230 22.23 5.09 1.61
N MET A 231 22.76 3.94 1.25
CA MET A 231 22.01 2.75 0.90
C MET A 231 22.56 1.57 1.71
N LEU A 232 21.67 0.82 2.33
CA LEU A 232 22.00 -0.37 3.10
C LEU A 232 21.09 -1.51 2.65
N TYR A 233 21.70 -2.66 2.35
CA TYR A 233 21.02 -3.94 2.11
C TYR A 233 21.51 -4.94 3.14
N GLN A 234 20.57 -5.48 3.91
CA GLN A 234 20.78 -6.49 4.96
C GLN A 234 19.72 -7.60 4.81
N PRO A 235 19.80 -8.42 3.76
CA PRO A 235 19.01 -9.64 3.70
C PRO A 235 19.62 -10.70 4.64
N ASP A 236 18.77 -11.42 5.34
CA ASP A 236 19.11 -12.53 6.25
C ASP A 236 18.25 -13.75 5.93
N GLY A 237 18.86 -14.91 5.68
CA GLY A 237 18.16 -16.14 5.32
C GLY A 237 19.01 -17.22 4.67
N ASP A 238 18.53 -18.46 4.71
CA ASP A 238 19.28 -19.65 4.25
C ASP A 238 19.68 -19.59 2.77
N THR A 239 18.78 -19.12 1.90
CA THR A 239 19.01 -19.04 0.44
C THR A 239 18.72 -17.65 -0.08
N LEU A 240 19.77 -16.95 -0.52
CA LEU A 240 19.68 -15.61 -1.10
C LEU A 240 20.13 -15.58 -2.56
N ILE A 241 19.22 -15.20 -3.46
CA ILE A 241 19.52 -14.86 -4.85
C ILE A 241 19.32 -13.35 -5.05
N LEU A 242 20.41 -12.61 -5.18
CA LEU A 242 20.40 -11.16 -5.41
C LEU A 242 20.88 -10.80 -6.81
N THR A 243 20.00 -10.19 -7.60
CA THR A 243 20.32 -9.57 -8.88
C THR A 243 20.08 -8.07 -8.84
N THR A 244 21.15 -7.27 -8.93
CA THR A 244 21.07 -5.81 -8.90
C THR A 244 21.65 -5.19 -10.16
N LYS A 245 20.87 -4.32 -10.82
CA LYS A 245 21.34 -3.45 -11.91
C LYS A 245 21.08 -1.99 -11.55
N CYS A 246 22.12 -1.19 -11.35
CA CYS A 246 21.96 0.20 -10.95
C CYS A 246 22.74 1.17 -11.84
N VAL A 247 22.22 2.38 -12.01
CA VAL A 247 22.99 3.52 -12.54
C VAL A 247 23.06 4.58 -11.45
N LEU A 248 24.27 4.96 -11.05
CA LEU A 248 24.51 5.83 -9.89
C LEU A 248 25.34 7.05 -10.30
N ALA A 249 24.70 8.21 -10.43
CA ALA A 249 25.47 9.43 -10.75
C ALA A 249 26.24 9.96 -9.52
N SER A 250 25.66 9.83 -8.32
CA SER A 250 26.32 10.21 -7.07
C SER A 250 25.79 9.38 -5.92
N ASN A 251 26.65 8.55 -5.34
CA ASN A 251 26.37 7.86 -4.10
C ASN A 251 27.52 8.03 -3.11
N ARG A 252 27.21 8.44 -1.87
CA ARG A 252 28.26 8.62 -0.84
C ARG A 252 28.59 7.34 -0.08
N LYS A 253 27.62 6.44 0.12
CA LYS A 253 27.83 5.18 0.83
C LYS A 253 26.82 4.13 0.39
N MET A 254 27.32 3.00 -0.05
CA MET A 254 26.56 1.77 -0.26
C MET A 254 27.16 0.69 0.63
N LEU A 255 26.32 -0.07 1.32
CA LEU A 255 26.74 -1.19 2.14
C LEU A 255 25.83 -2.39 1.83
N TYR A 256 26.45 -3.53 1.56
CA TYR A 256 25.80 -4.82 1.46
C TYR A 256 26.33 -5.68 2.60
N GLN A 257 25.41 -6.21 3.40
CA GLN A 257 25.69 -7.14 4.50
C GLN A 257 24.66 -8.27 4.41
N PRO A 258 24.75 -9.13 3.39
CA PRO A 258 23.96 -10.35 3.37
C PRO A 258 24.48 -11.31 4.43
N ASP A 259 23.56 -11.98 5.12
CA ASP A 259 23.82 -13.15 5.94
C ASP A 259 23.00 -14.32 5.39
N GLY A 260 23.56 -15.52 5.41
CA GLY A 260 22.92 -16.69 4.79
C GLY A 260 23.88 -17.78 4.33
N ASP A 261 23.39 -19.02 4.35
CA ASP A 261 24.16 -20.22 4.03
C ASP A 261 24.50 -20.30 2.54
N THR A 262 23.56 -19.93 1.67
CA THR A 262 23.72 -19.96 0.21
C THR A 262 23.50 -18.58 -0.41
N LEU A 263 24.58 -17.96 -0.89
CA LEU A 263 24.55 -16.60 -1.44
C LEU A 263 24.93 -16.59 -2.95
N ILE A 264 23.98 -16.19 -3.81
CA ILE A 264 24.21 -15.93 -5.24
C ILE A 264 24.03 -14.45 -5.53
N LEU A 265 25.14 -13.77 -5.87
CA LEU A 265 25.17 -12.32 -6.07
C LEU A 265 25.56 -11.93 -7.50
N THR A 266 24.64 -11.30 -8.22
CA THR A 266 24.91 -10.70 -9.53
C THR A 266 24.69 -9.18 -9.46
N THR A 267 25.75 -8.40 -9.59
CA THR A 267 25.67 -6.93 -9.55
C THR A 267 26.25 -6.30 -10.81
N LYS A 268 25.51 -5.34 -11.40
CA LYS A 268 25.99 -4.47 -12.48
C LYS A 268 25.62 -3.03 -12.17
N CYS A 269 26.62 -2.25 -11.75
CA CYS A 269 26.46 -0.83 -11.46
C CYS A 269 27.28 -0.01 -12.46
N CYS A 270 26.67 1.02 -13.06
CA CYS A 270 27.32 1.98 -13.95
C CYS A 270 27.23 3.41 -13.38
#